data_AF-A0A7W5AHV5-F1
#
_entry.id   AF-A0A7W5AHV5-F1
#
_cell.length_a   1.000
_cell.length_b   1.000
_cell.length_c   1.000
_cell.angle_alpha   90.00
_cell.angle_beta   90.00
_cell.angle_gamma   90.00
#
_symmetry.space_group_name_H-M   'P 1'
#
loop_
_entity.id
_entity.type
_entity.pdbx_description
1 polymer ?
#
loop_
_entity_poly.entity_id
_entity_poly.type
_entity_poly.pdbx_seq_one_letter_code
_entity_poly.pdbx_strand_id
1 'polypeptide(L)'
;MAARRTKNHQLDAGDRNAMPESVFAFPRVRKEPLNDAGHVRNAIARFDQVRDVSDTERGEAFRRIQQAARRFGVEMTETRWRQLGKPSKSMKSSDKPRDTATRAELYAQARDRGVAGRSTMTKEELLRALRD
;
A
#
# COMPACT_ATOMS: atom_id res chain seq x y z
N MET A 1 23.43 -32.90 11.58
CA MET A 1 22.73 -31.60 11.64
C MET A 1 23.55 -30.55 10.89
N ALA A 2 22.98 -29.88 9.90
CA ALA A 2 23.47 -28.60 9.41
C ALA A 2 22.30 -27.88 8.75
N ALA A 3 21.68 -26.95 9.49
CA ALA A 3 20.64 -26.09 8.95
C ALA A 3 21.24 -25.21 7.86
N ARG A 4 20.77 -25.37 6.62
CA ARG A 4 21.04 -24.44 5.51
C ARG A 4 20.57 -23.06 5.96
N ARG A 5 21.50 -22.18 6.37
CA ARG A 5 21.21 -20.77 6.56
C ARG A 5 20.79 -20.21 5.20
N THR A 6 19.51 -19.92 5.05
CA THR A 6 19.00 -19.15 3.92
C THR A 6 19.79 -17.84 3.90
N LYS A 7 20.49 -17.57 2.79
CA LYS A 7 21.14 -16.26 2.56
C LYS A 7 20.07 -15.19 2.77
N ASN A 8 20.23 -14.38 3.81
CA ASN A 8 19.42 -13.20 4.01
C ASN A 8 19.57 -12.34 2.75
N HIS A 9 18.48 -12.09 2.04
CA HIS A 9 18.44 -11.16 0.91
C HIS A 9 18.47 -9.71 1.44
N GLN A 10 19.25 -9.44 2.48
CA GLN A 10 19.33 -8.16 3.15
C GLN A 10 20.50 -7.40 2.53
N LEU A 11 20.20 -6.28 1.88
CA LEU A 11 21.20 -5.30 1.47
C LEU A 11 21.57 -4.46 2.69
N ASP A 12 22.85 -4.17 2.88
CA ASP A 12 23.26 -3.21 3.91
C ASP A 12 22.90 -1.76 3.53
N ALA A 13 23.09 -0.83 4.46
CA ALA A 13 22.71 0.57 4.25
C ALA A 13 23.57 1.28 3.19
N GLY A 14 24.84 0.93 3.04
CA GLY A 14 25.75 1.49 2.05
C GLY A 14 25.38 1.04 0.64
N ASP A 15 25.16 -0.26 0.46
CA ASP A 15 24.68 -0.86 -0.79
C ASP A 15 23.36 -0.22 -1.24
N ARG A 16 22.44 -0.02 -0.28
CA ARG A 16 21.15 0.62 -0.58
C ARG A 16 21.29 2.07 -1.00
N ASN A 17 22.25 2.83 -0.48
CA ASN A 17 22.44 4.25 -0.81
C ASN A 17 23.05 4.46 -2.19
N ALA A 18 23.91 3.55 -2.64
CA ALA A 18 24.51 3.60 -3.97
C ALA A 18 23.56 3.19 -5.11
N MET A 19 22.44 2.54 -4.78
CA MET A 19 21.49 2.06 -5.80
C MET A 19 20.67 3.18 -6.43
N PRO A 20 20.40 3.09 -7.74
CA PRO A 20 19.54 4.03 -8.43
C PRO A 20 18.11 3.91 -7.91
N GLU A 21 17.40 5.03 -7.93
CA GLU A 21 16.00 5.13 -7.50
C GLU A 21 15.07 4.14 -8.19
N SER A 22 15.39 3.74 -9.43
CA SER A 22 14.65 2.76 -10.23
C SER A 22 14.60 1.35 -9.63
N VAL A 23 15.49 1.04 -8.68
CA VAL A 23 15.53 -0.25 -7.97
C VAL A 23 14.44 -0.36 -6.91
N PHE A 24 13.90 0.77 -6.43
CA PHE A 24 12.91 0.79 -5.35
C PHE A 24 11.50 0.89 -5.92
N ALA A 25 10.56 0.16 -5.31
CA ALA A 25 9.14 0.35 -5.62
C ALA A 25 8.69 1.78 -5.21
N PHE A 26 9.22 2.27 -4.08
CA PHE A 26 8.99 3.62 -3.58
C PHE A 26 10.32 4.40 -3.50
N PRO A 27 10.74 5.08 -4.59
CA PRO A 27 12.04 5.75 -4.65
C PRO A 27 12.25 6.83 -3.59
N ARG A 28 11.27 7.73 -3.42
CA ARG A 28 11.33 8.86 -2.48
C ARG A 28 11.62 8.44 -1.04
N VAL A 29 11.06 7.31 -0.60
CA VAL A 29 11.27 6.75 0.75
C VAL A 29 12.30 5.61 0.77
N ARG A 30 12.90 5.26 -0.38
CA ARG A 30 13.85 4.14 -0.58
C ARG A 30 13.37 2.81 0.02
N LYS A 31 12.07 2.54 -0.08
CA LYS A 31 11.42 1.31 0.44
C LYS A 31 11.15 0.30 -0.67
N GLU A 32 11.07 -0.96 -0.24
CA GLU A 32 10.78 -2.11 -1.11
C GLU A 32 11.73 -2.19 -2.32
N PRO A 33 13.03 -2.50 -2.09
CA PRO A 33 13.95 -2.78 -3.18
C PRO A 33 13.44 -3.98 -4.00
N LEU A 34 13.71 -3.96 -5.31
CA LEU A 34 13.19 -4.93 -6.30
C LEU A 34 14.33 -5.62 -7.06
N ASN A 35 15.43 -5.95 -6.38
CA ASN A 35 16.65 -6.50 -7.01
C ASN A 35 16.60 -7.99 -7.34
N ASP A 36 15.70 -8.74 -6.70
CA ASP A 36 15.57 -10.18 -6.88
C ASP A 36 14.15 -10.67 -6.55
N ALA A 37 13.88 -11.95 -6.81
CA ALA A 37 12.57 -12.57 -6.57
C ALA A 37 12.14 -12.58 -5.08
N GLY A 38 13.09 -12.62 -4.14
CA GLY A 38 12.79 -12.55 -2.70
C GLY A 38 12.33 -11.15 -2.30
N HIS A 39 13.04 -10.14 -2.79
CA HIS A 39 12.71 -8.73 -2.67
C HIS A 39 11.35 -8.38 -3.26
N VAL A 40 11.03 -8.86 -4.47
CA VAL A 40 9.72 -8.64 -5.09
C VAL A 40 8.58 -9.26 -4.26
N ARG A 41 8.75 -10.49 -3.76
CA ARG A 41 7.74 -11.14 -2.91
C ARG A 41 7.52 -10.38 -1.59
N ASN A 42 8.60 -9.88 -1.00
CA ASN A 42 8.51 -9.04 0.20
C ASN A 42 7.78 -7.72 -0.08
N ALA A 43 8.08 -7.08 -1.22
CA ALA A 43 7.42 -5.85 -1.66
C ALA A 43 5.91 -6.03 -1.86
N ILE A 44 5.50 -7.16 -2.45
CA ILE A 44 4.08 -7.54 -2.58
C ILE A 44 3.42 -7.71 -1.22
N ALA A 45 4.07 -8.46 -0.31
CA ALA A 45 3.52 -8.80 0.99
C ALA A 45 3.41 -7.62 1.96
N ARG A 46 4.27 -6.60 1.82
CA ARG A 46 4.37 -5.45 2.73
C ARG A 46 3.94 -4.13 2.10
N PHE A 47 3.35 -4.19 0.91
CA PHE A 47 2.99 -3.02 0.11
C PHE A 47 2.15 -1.98 0.89
N ASP A 48 1.23 -2.45 1.72
CA ASP A 48 0.33 -1.66 2.56
C ASP A 48 1.02 -1.04 3.78
N GLN A 49 2.15 -1.61 4.22
CA GLN A 49 2.93 -1.13 5.38
C GLN A 49 3.74 0.13 5.06
N VAL A 50 3.95 0.45 3.79
CA VAL A 50 4.61 1.69 3.39
C VAL A 50 3.66 2.87 3.63
N ARG A 51 4.02 3.74 4.58
CA ARG A 51 3.25 4.93 4.98
C ARG A 51 3.81 6.19 4.30
N ASP A 52 3.09 7.30 4.45
CA ASP A 52 3.47 8.62 3.96
C ASP A 52 3.70 8.70 2.44
N VAL A 53 2.92 7.91 1.70
CA VAL A 53 2.91 7.87 0.23
C VAL A 53 1.50 8.11 -0.30
N SER A 54 1.40 8.86 -1.39
CA SER A 54 0.15 9.15 -2.09
C SER A 54 -0.37 7.93 -2.87
N ASP A 55 -1.66 7.94 -3.20
CA ASP A 55 -2.27 6.93 -4.06
C ASP A 55 -1.59 6.85 -5.45
N THR A 56 -1.11 7.99 -5.97
CA THR A 56 -0.33 8.04 -7.21
C THR A 56 0.98 7.28 -7.05
N GLU A 57 1.72 7.53 -5.98
CA GLU A 57 2.97 6.81 -5.69
C GLU A 57 2.74 5.31 -5.51
N ARG A 58 1.63 4.90 -4.87
CA ARG A 58 1.23 3.48 -4.78
C ARG A 58 0.94 2.89 -6.17
N GLY A 59 0.25 3.64 -7.03
CA GLY A 59 0.02 3.25 -8.42
C GLY A 59 1.32 3.02 -9.19
N GLU A 60 2.29 3.92 -9.08
CA GLU A 60 3.59 3.75 -9.72
C GLU A 60 4.40 2.60 -9.13
N ALA A 61 4.44 2.48 -7.79
CA ALA A 61 5.14 1.40 -7.10
C ALA A 61 4.63 0.03 -7.54
N PHE A 62 3.32 -0.11 -7.70
CA PHE A 62 2.71 -1.32 -8.23
C PHE A 62 3.17 -1.64 -9.66
N ARG A 63 3.28 -0.64 -10.55
CA ARG A 63 3.80 -0.84 -11.91
C ARG A 63 5.27 -1.26 -11.91
N ARG A 64 6.08 -0.76 -10.97
CA ARG A 64 7.48 -1.18 -10.78
C ARG A 64 7.55 -2.63 -10.29
N ILE A 65 6.73 -2.99 -9.30
CA ILE A 65 6.63 -4.37 -8.77
C ILE A 65 6.20 -5.34 -9.87
N GLN A 66 5.23 -5.00 -10.71
CA GLN A 66 4.83 -5.85 -11.85
C GLN A 66 5.99 -6.12 -12.81
N GLN A 67 6.74 -5.08 -13.18
CA GLN A 67 7.87 -5.21 -14.08
C GLN A 67 8.97 -6.09 -13.47
N ALA A 68 9.26 -5.90 -12.18
CA ALA A 68 10.22 -6.72 -11.46
C ALA A 68 9.74 -8.17 -11.32
N ALA A 69 8.46 -8.39 -11.02
CA ALA A 69 7.87 -9.72 -10.92
C ALA A 69 8.00 -10.50 -12.23
N ARG A 70 7.69 -9.86 -13.37
CA ARG A 70 7.91 -10.44 -14.70
C ARG A 70 9.39 -10.75 -14.97
N ARG A 71 10.30 -9.85 -14.59
CA ARG A 71 11.75 -10.03 -14.77
C ARG A 71 12.31 -11.19 -13.95
N PHE A 72 11.84 -11.37 -12.72
CA PHE A 72 12.36 -12.36 -11.77
C PHE A 72 11.53 -13.64 -11.67
N GLY A 73 10.49 -13.79 -12.51
CA GLY A 73 9.64 -14.98 -12.52
C GLY A 73 8.78 -15.13 -11.26
N VAL A 74 8.39 -14.01 -10.63
CA VAL A 74 7.44 -14.03 -9.51
C VAL A 74 6.03 -13.92 -10.07
N GLU A 75 5.18 -14.89 -9.72
CA GLU A 75 3.77 -14.87 -10.10
C GLU A 75 3.02 -13.79 -9.31
N MET A 76 2.24 -12.99 -10.03
CA MET A 76 1.39 -11.94 -9.47
C MET A 76 0.06 -11.95 -10.22
N THR A 77 -1.05 -12.05 -9.48
CA THR A 77 -2.41 -12.16 -10.06
C THR A 77 -3.19 -10.85 -9.91
N GLU A 78 -2.68 -9.94 -9.10
CA GLU A 78 -3.28 -8.68 -8.76
C GLU A 78 -3.23 -7.72 -9.94
N THR A 79 -4.35 -7.04 -10.18
CA THR A 79 -4.53 -6.12 -11.32
C THR A 79 -4.43 -4.65 -10.92
N ARG A 80 -4.50 -4.35 -9.62
CA ARG A 80 -4.35 -3.00 -9.07
C ARG A 80 -3.66 -3.01 -7.71
N TRP A 81 -2.98 -1.91 -7.37
CA TRP A 81 -2.20 -1.79 -6.13
C TRP A 81 -3.00 -2.04 -4.85
N ARG A 82 -4.30 -1.72 -4.84
CA ARG A 82 -5.22 -1.92 -3.69
C ARG A 82 -5.44 -3.39 -3.34
N GLN A 83 -5.06 -4.31 -4.22
CA GLN A 83 -5.14 -5.76 -3.96
C GLN A 83 -3.87 -6.29 -3.30
N LEU A 84 -2.76 -5.54 -3.32
CA LEU A 84 -1.52 -5.90 -2.64
C LEU A 84 -1.63 -5.64 -1.13
N GLY A 85 -0.87 -6.39 -0.34
CA GLY A 85 -0.77 -6.17 1.11
C GLY A 85 -2.12 -6.31 1.82
N LYS A 86 -2.84 -7.42 1.62
CA LYS A 86 -4.09 -7.67 2.36
C LYS A 86 -3.83 -7.50 3.85
N PRO A 87 -4.64 -6.70 4.57
CA PRO A 87 -4.34 -6.37 5.95
C PRO A 87 -4.33 -7.65 6.79
N SER A 88 -3.17 -7.97 7.36
CA SER A 88 -3.06 -9.11 8.26
C SER A 88 -3.95 -8.88 9.48
N LYS A 89 -4.47 -9.96 10.10
CA LYS A 89 -5.30 -9.87 11.33
C LYS A 89 -4.63 -9.06 12.46
N SER A 90 -3.32 -8.89 12.41
CA SER A 90 -2.49 -8.14 13.37
C SER A 90 -2.39 -6.64 13.11
N MET A 91 -2.88 -6.10 12.00
CA MET A 91 -2.85 -4.65 11.75
C MET A 91 -3.83 -3.91 12.67
N LYS A 92 -3.33 -2.85 13.32
CA LYS A 92 -4.16 -1.92 14.10
C LYS A 92 -5.25 -1.34 13.20
N SER A 93 -6.45 -1.16 13.73
CA SER A 93 -7.61 -0.65 12.99
C SER A 93 -7.40 0.76 12.43
N SER A 94 -6.50 1.54 13.04
CA SER A 94 -6.05 2.86 12.57
C SER A 94 -5.21 2.82 11.29
N ASP A 95 -4.56 1.69 11.03
CA ASP A 95 -3.58 1.54 9.94
C ASP A 95 -4.17 0.80 8.72
N LYS A 96 -5.43 0.35 8.81
CA LYS A 96 -6.11 -0.31 7.69
C LYS A 96 -6.47 0.74 6.62
N PRO A 97 -6.18 0.48 5.33
CA PRO A 97 -6.76 1.26 4.25
C PRO A 97 -8.28 1.22 4.38
N ARG A 98 -8.92 2.39 4.50
CA ARG A 98 -10.38 2.47 4.56
C ARG A 98 -10.88 2.70 3.14
N ASP A 99 -11.53 1.69 2.57
CA ASP A 99 -12.13 1.76 1.23
C ASP A 99 -13.33 2.73 1.19
N THR A 100 -13.85 3.08 2.36
CA THR A 100 -14.97 4.02 2.55
C THR A 100 -14.54 5.18 3.43
N ALA A 101 -14.92 6.40 3.03
CA ALA A 101 -14.76 7.59 3.84
C ALA A 101 -15.25 7.34 5.27
N THR A 102 -14.47 7.80 6.25
CA THR A 102 -14.83 7.72 7.66
C THR A 102 -16.11 8.51 7.92
N ARG A 103 -16.81 8.18 9.01
CA ARG A 103 -18.00 8.94 9.42
C ARG A 103 -17.68 10.44 9.60
N ALA A 104 -16.49 10.78 10.07
CA ALA A 104 -16.05 12.16 10.23
C ALA A 104 -15.83 12.89 8.89
N GLU A 105 -15.20 12.22 7.91
CA GLU A 105 -15.04 12.77 6.56
C GLU A 105 -16.39 12.95 5.86
N LEU A 106 -17.28 11.96 5.99
CA LEU A 106 -18.66 12.05 5.49
C LEU A 106 -19.43 13.18 6.17
N TYR A 107 -19.22 13.39 7.47
CA TYR A 107 -19.82 14.50 8.21
C TYR A 107 -19.31 15.86 7.72
N ALA A 108 -18.01 15.98 7.49
CA ALA A 108 -17.39 17.19 6.98
C ALA A 108 -17.89 17.51 5.56
N GLN A 109 -17.99 16.51 4.69
CA GLN A 109 -18.54 16.66 3.34
C GLN A 109 -20.03 17.04 3.37
N ALA A 110 -20.82 16.40 4.25
CA ALA A 110 -22.25 16.71 4.39
C ALA A 110 -22.48 18.12 4.96
N ARG A 111 -21.58 18.60 5.83
CA ARG A 111 -21.57 19.98 6.31
C ARG A 111 -21.29 20.96 5.18
N ASP A 112 -20.27 20.69 4.36
CA ASP A 112 -19.85 21.54 3.24
C ASP A 112 -20.98 21.68 2.19
N ARG A 113 -21.70 20.59 1.92
CA ARG A 113 -22.87 20.57 1.01
C ARG A 113 -24.18 21.02 1.66
N GLY A 114 -24.16 21.43 2.92
CA GLY A 114 -25.37 21.91 3.59
C GLY A 114 -26.45 20.85 3.82
N VAL A 115 -26.11 19.56 3.83
CA VAL A 115 -27.07 18.46 4.08
C VAL A 115 -27.73 18.66 5.44
N ALA A 116 -29.05 18.82 5.47
CA ALA A 116 -29.81 18.97 6.70
C ALA A 116 -29.89 17.65 7.48
N GLY A 117 -29.91 17.71 8.81
CA GLY A 117 -29.97 16.50 9.65
C GLY A 117 -28.70 15.66 9.68
N ARG A 118 -27.56 16.12 9.14
CA ARG A 118 -26.30 15.35 9.11
C ARG A 118 -25.85 14.82 10.48
N SER A 119 -26.17 15.53 11.57
CA SER A 119 -25.87 15.18 12.98
C SER A 119 -26.49 13.87 13.44
N THR A 120 -27.67 13.52 12.94
CA THR A 120 -28.41 12.32 13.31
C THR A 120 -28.21 11.16 12.33
N MET A 121 -27.70 11.44 11.13
CA MET A 121 -27.51 10.44 10.08
C MET A 121 -26.47 9.37 10.45
N THR A 122 -26.74 8.12 10.09
CA THR A 122 -25.78 7.01 10.10
C THR A 122 -24.71 7.18 9.03
N LYS A 123 -23.64 6.38 9.09
CA LYS A 123 -22.59 6.40 8.05
C LYS A 123 -23.17 6.12 6.66
N GLU A 124 -24.12 5.19 6.57
CA GLU A 124 -24.81 4.86 5.31
C GLU A 124 -25.74 5.99 4.83
N GLU A 125 -26.42 6.67 5.74
CA GLU A 125 -27.27 7.81 5.39
C GLU A 125 -26.46 9.01 4.92
N LEU A 126 -25.32 9.31 5.55
CA LEU A 126 -24.39 10.32 5.06
C LEU A 126 -23.84 9.96 3.67
N LEU A 127 -23.53 8.68 3.43
CA LEU A 127 -23.09 8.20 2.12
C LEU A 127 -24.16 8.34 1.04
N ARG A 128 -25.44 8.12 1.39
CA ARG A 128 -26.57 8.31 0.47
C ARG A 128 -26.78 9.79 0.16
N ALA A 129 -26.87 10.63 1.19
CA ALA A 129 -27.11 12.06 1.05
C ALA A 129 -25.98 12.83 0.32
N LEU A 130 -24.79 12.22 0.16
CA LEU A 130 -23.66 12.79 -0.58
C LEU A 130 -23.59 12.32 -2.04
N ARG A 131 -24.52 11.48 -2.50
CA ARG A 131 -24.58 11.02 -3.90
C ARG A 131 -25.55 11.82 -4.75
N ASP A 132 -26.50 12.52 -4.12
CA ASP A 132 -27.47 13.43 -4.73
C ASP A 132 -26.90 14.86 -4.82
#